data_AF-A0A835EJZ5-F1
#
_entry.id   AF-A0A835EJZ5-F1
#
_cell.length_a   1.000
_cell.length_b   1.000
_cell.length_c   1.000
_cell.angle_alpha   90.00
_cell.angle_beta   90.00
_cell.angle_gamma   90.00
#
_symmetry.space_group_name_H-M   'P 1'
#
loop_
_entity.id
_entity.type
_entity.pdbx_description
1 polymer ?
#
loop_
_entity_poly.entity_id
_entity_poly.type
_entity_poly.pdbx_seq_one_letter_code
_entity_poly.pdbx_strand_id
1 'polypeptide(L)' 'MGAHAHDEPYYVHAKHMYNLHRMKHQQLKASLAVLAAVSTGVGVPVYAVVFQQKKTASG' A
#
# COMPACT_ATOMS: atom_id res chain seq x y z
N MET A 1 -43.94 10.09 -5.17
CA MET A 1 -43.23 10.81 -4.10
C MET A 1 -42.43 9.76 -3.34
N GLY A 2 -41.14 9.51 -3.53
CA GLY A 2 -40.03 10.38 -3.92
C GLY A 2 -39.07 10.49 -2.73
N ALA A 3 -37.84 9.98 -2.89
CA ALA A 3 -36.64 10.24 -2.08
C ALA A 3 -36.64 9.65 -0.64
N HIS A 4 -35.71 8.83 -0.14
CA HIS A 4 -34.29 8.62 -0.41
C HIS A 4 -33.92 7.18 0.01
N ALA A 5 -33.90 6.21 -0.91
CA ALA A 5 -33.13 4.98 -0.67
C ALA A 5 -31.69 5.34 -1.04
N HIS A 6 -30.85 5.56 -0.03
CA HIS A 6 -29.42 5.60 -0.27
C HIS A 6 -29.05 4.24 -0.89
N ASP A 7 -28.60 4.22 -2.15
CA ASP A 7 -27.94 3.05 -2.73
C ASP A 7 -26.64 2.85 -1.94
N GLU A 8 -26.77 2.24 -0.76
CA GLU A 8 -25.69 2.07 0.18
C GLU A 8 -24.60 1.21 -0.49
N PRO A 9 -23.34 1.65 -0.44
CA PRO A 9 -22.28 0.95 -1.14
C PRO A 9 -22.22 -0.52 -0.73
N TYR A 10 -21.98 -1.41 -1.71
CA TYR A 10 -21.89 -2.86 -1.51
C TYR A 10 -20.99 -3.29 -0.33
N TYR A 11 -19.98 -2.51 0.03
CA TYR A 11 -19.06 -2.81 1.12
C TYR A 11 -19.62 -2.57 2.53
N VAL A 12 -20.71 -1.82 2.68
CA VAL A 12 -21.28 -1.45 4.00
C VAL A 12 -21.97 -2.64 4.67
N HIS A 13 -22.61 -3.50 3.88
CA HIS A 13 -23.35 -4.68 4.34
C HIS A 13 -22.67 -6.00 3.92
N ALA A 14 -21.38 -5.95 3.55
CA ALA A 14 -20.65 -7.13 3.10
C ALA A 14 -20.36 -8.10 4.27
N LYS A 15 -20.51 -9.41 4.03
CA LYS A 15 -20.19 -10.46 5.02
C LYS A 15 -18.73 -10.44 5.47
N HIS A 16 -17.82 -9.99 4.61
CA HIS A 16 -16.39 -9.90 4.90
C HIS A 16 -15.93 -8.45 4.73
N MET A 17 -15.12 -7.96 5.68
CA MET A 17 -14.60 -6.60 5.66
C MET A 17 -13.80 -6.27 4.39
N TYR A 18 -13.04 -7.25 3.87
CA TYR A 18 -12.25 -7.07 2.66
C TYR A 18 -12.78 -7.96 1.53
N ASN A 19 -13.10 -7.35 0.39
CA ASN A 19 -13.43 -8.09 -0.83
C ASN A 19 -12.23 -8.17 -1.78
N LEU A 20 -11.15 -8.79 -1.32
CA LEU A 20 -9.89 -8.92 -2.07
C LEU A 20 -10.08 -9.69 -3.38
N HIS A 21 -10.93 -10.73 -3.38
CA HIS A 21 -11.21 -11.56 -4.56
C HIS A 21 -11.89 -10.80 -5.71
N ARG A 22 -12.61 -9.71 -5.42
CA ARG A 22 -13.22 -8.86 -6.45
C ARG A 22 -12.23 -7.84 -7.02
N MET A 23 -10.99 -7.81 -6.54
CA MET A 23 -9.99 -6.84 -6.97
C MET A 23 -9.35 -7.24 -8.29
N LYS A 24 -9.51 -6.43 -9.33
CA LYS A 24 -8.89 -6.67 -10.65
C LYS A 24 -7.35 -6.70 -10.52
N HIS A 25 -6.73 -7.76 -11.04
CA HIS A 25 -5.29 -8.04 -10.95
C HIS A 25 -4.77 -8.12 -9.51
N GLN A 26 -5.52 -8.78 -8.62
CA GLN A 26 -5.20 -8.90 -7.19
C GLN A 26 -3.77 -9.38 -6.93
N GLN A 27 -3.31 -10.44 -7.59
CA GLN A 27 -1.98 -11.00 -7.38
C GLN A 27 -0.86 -10.01 -7.77
N LEU A 28 -1.02 -9.31 -8.89
CA LEU A 28 -0.06 -8.29 -9.34
C LEU A 28 -0.01 -7.12 -8.35
N LYS A 29 -1.17 -6.65 -7.88
CA LYS A 29 -1.22 -5.55 -6.90
C LYS A 29 -0.61 -5.94 -5.57
N ALA A 30 -0.88 -7.15 -5.09
CA ALA A 30 -0.29 -7.67 -3.86
C ALA A 30 1.23 -7.81 -3.97
N SER A 31 1.73 -8.38 -5.06
CA SER A 31 3.18 -8.54 -5.25
C SER A 31 3.90 -7.20 -5.37
N LEU A 32 3.35 -6.24 -6.11
CA LEU A 32 3.91 -4.89 -6.21
C LEU A 32 3.88 -4.15 -4.87
N ALA A 33 2.79 -4.29 -4.10
CA ALA A 33 2.69 -3.67 -2.78
C ALA A 33 3.75 -4.24 -1.81
N VAL A 34 3.94 -5.57 -1.79
CA VAL A 34 4.97 -6.21 -0.98
C VAL A 34 6.36 -5.77 -1.42
N LEU A 35 6.63 -5.75 -2.73
CA LEU A 35 7.93 -5.32 -3.26
C LEU A 35 8.23 -3.86 -2.89
N ALA A 36 7.24 -2.97 -3.01
CA ALA A 36 7.39 -1.56 -2.62
C ALA A 36 7.66 -1.40 -1.12
N ALA A 37 6.95 -2.14 -0.27
CA ALA A 37 7.15 -2.09 1.18
C ALA A 37 8.54 -2.57 1.58
N VAL A 38 8.98 -3.72 1.04
CA VAL A 38 10.30 -4.30 1.33
C VAL A 38 11.42 -3.41 0.80
N SER A 39 11.31 -2.96 -0.46
CA SER A 39 12.32 -2.06 -1.05
C SER A 39 12.46 -0.75 -0.29
N THR A 40 11.36 -0.17 0.20
CA THR A 40 11.43 1.03 1.05
C THR A 40 12.08 0.74 2.40
N GLY A 41 11.71 -0.37 3.04
CA GLY A 41 12.26 -0.79 4.33
C GLY A 41 13.77 -1.03 4.29
N VAL A 42 14.31 -1.54 3.19
CA VAL A 42 15.76 -1.76 3.01
C VAL A 42 16.46 -0.53 2.44
N GLY A 43 15.84 0.15 1.47
CA GLY A 43 16.43 1.25 0.72
C GLY A 43 16.71 2.47 1.60
N VAL A 44 15.80 2.82 2.51
CA VAL A 44 15.96 4.00 3.39
C VAL A 44 17.18 3.85 4.32
N PRO A 45 17.36 2.76 5.09
CA PRO A 45 18.56 2.57 5.91
C PRO A 45 19.87 2.55 5.12
N VAL A 46 19.89 1.88 3.96
CA VAL A 46 21.10 1.83 3.09
C VAL A 46 21.47 3.23 2.63
N TYR A 47 20.49 4.00 2.16
CA TYR A 47 20.73 5.39 1.75
C TYR A 47 21.22 6.24 2.92
N ALA A 48 20.63 6.07 4.10
CA ALA A 48 21.04 6.80 5.30
C ALA A 48 22.52 6.53 5.67
N VAL A 49 22.96 5.27 5.60
CA VAL A 49 24.37 4.90 5.84
C VAL A 49 25.30 5.53 4.80
N VAL A 50 24.95 5.43 3.51
CA VAL A 50 25.74 6.04 2.43
C VAL A 50 25.85 7.55 2.62
N PHE A 51 24.75 8.21 2.97
CA PHE A 51 24.71 9.64 3.23
C PHE A 51 25.59 10.02 4.43
N GLN A 52 25.54 9.26 5.52
CA GLN A 52 26.37 9.49 6.71
C GLN A 52 27.87 9.30 6.42
N GLN A 53 28.24 8.22 5.73
CA GLN A 53 29.63 7.96 5.35
C GLN A 53 30.21 9.06 4.46
N LYS A 54 29.41 9.60 3.52
CA LYS A 54 29.83 10.75 2.68
C LYS A 54 30.15 12.00 3.49
N LYS A 55 29.39 12.26 4.57
CA LYS A 55 29.66 13.39 5.47
C LYS A 55 30.96 13.19 6.26
N THR A 56 31.25 11.97 6.72
CA THR A 56 32.46 11.66 7.48
C THR A 56 33.72 11.60 6.60
N ALA A 57 33.59 11.16 5.35
CA ALA A 57 34.71 11.03 4.40
C ALA A 57 35.24 12.37 3.85
N SER A 58 34.57 13.49 4.15
CA SER A 58 34.99 14.84 3.73
C SER A 58 35.88 15.54 4.78
N GLY A 59 36.41 14.78 5.75
CA GLY A 59 37.39 15.24 6.75
C GLY A 59 38.81 15.17 6.24
#